data_AF-A0AA93LCJ8-F1
#
_entry.id   AF-A0AA93LCJ8-F1
#
_cell.length_a   1.000
_cell.length_b   1.000
_cell.length_c   1.000
_cell.angle_alpha   90.00
_cell.angle_beta   90.00
_cell.angle_gamma   90.00
#
_symmetry.space_group_name_H-M   'P 1'
#
loop_
_entity.id
_entity.type
_entity.pdbx_description
1 polymer ?
#
loop_
_entity_poly.entity_id
_entity_poly.type
_entity_poly.pdbx_seq_one_letter_code
_entity_poly.pdbx_strand_id
1 'polypeptide(L)'
;MSARAILTIVGAVPLALACLASAADRMGVPLGLLPARLAPGAAIQTAREAFVSADPMAARARAAAAVAASPMDAGASALLGAVALKAGNPVAAHEAFAVSARLGWRNPAAQLYWLGVGLEAQDYALAAERLDALLRTGQRSAAIDAAILQLEASPGGRSALAAHLLVASNWREAFTASTGALSGTALARRIAVLQRARAGGMPVDCKAVAATVRTLVDRGDRKAASDLWRAACAPLSETESRAGNFETVAAARQPTHGAQPVWVDDLTIVRMAAAPPAVRARDVEQTTRS
;
A
#
# COMPACT_ATOMS: atom_id res chain seq x y z
N MET A 1 -37.30 -36.51 -29.49
CA MET A 1 -36.32 -35.40 -29.36
C MET A 1 -35.78 -35.08 -30.75
N SER A 2 -35.85 -33.84 -31.22
CA SER A 2 -35.31 -33.46 -32.53
C SER A 2 -33.77 -33.41 -32.47
N ALA A 3 -33.10 -33.75 -33.58
CA ALA A 3 -31.62 -33.75 -33.66
C ALA A 3 -31.00 -32.39 -33.26
N ARG A 4 -31.73 -31.28 -33.45
CA ARG A 4 -31.35 -29.94 -32.97
C ARG A 4 -31.26 -29.85 -31.45
N ALA A 5 -32.18 -30.47 -30.72
CA ALA A 5 -32.17 -30.43 -29.25
C ALA A 5 -30.96 -31.19 -28.66
N ILE A 6 -30.55 -32.30 -29.28
CA ILE A 6 -29.35 -33.05 -28.88
C ILE A 6 -28.09 -32.20 -29.10
N LEU A 7 -27.98 -31.53 -30.25
CA LEU A 7 -26.82 -30.69 -30.56
C LEU A 7 -26.67 -29.52 -29.59
N THR A 8 -27.77 -28.86 -29.21
CA THR A 8 -27.75 -27.74 -28.25
C THR A 8 -27.33 -28.20 -26.85
N ILE A 9 -27.81 -29.36 -26.39
CA ILE A 9 -27.44 -29.90 -25.07
C ILE A 9 -25.97 -30.31 -25.02
N VAL A 10 -25.46 -30.95 -26.09
CA VAL A 10 -24.05 -31.38 -26.17
C VAL A 10 -23.08 -30.21 -26.17
N GLY A 11 -23.45 -29.04 -26.71
CA GLY A 11 -22.64 -27.83 -26.62
C GLY A 11 -22.76 -27.08 -25.29
N ALA A 12 -23.96 -27.02 -24.70
CA ALA A 12 -24.22 -26.21 -23.50
C ALA A 12 -23.60 -26.79 -22.22
N VAL A 13 -23.63 -28.12 -22.05
CA VAL A 13 -23.09 -28.79 -20.86
C VAL A 13 -21.58 -28.59 -20.67
N PRO A 14 -20.69 -28.84 -21.66
CA PRO A 14 -19.26 -28.64 -21.48
C PRO A 14 -18.88 -27.18 -21.24
N LEU A 15 -19.61 -26.23 -21.86
CA LEU A 15 -19.40 -24.80 -21.60
C LEU A 15 -19.79 -24.44 -20.15
N ALA A 16 -20.93 -24.92 -19.67
CA ALA A 16 -21.36 -24.69 -18.28
C ALA A 16 -20.34 -25.28 -17.28
N LEU A 17 -19.84 -26.49 -17.53
CA LEU A 17 -18.79 -27.12 -16.72
C LEU A 17 -17.48 -26.33 -16.76
N ALA A 18 -17.07 -25.82 -17.92
CA ALA A 18 -15.88 -24.97 -18.04
C ALA A 18 -16.03 -23.65 -17.28
N CYS A 19 -17.21 -23.01 -17.36
CA CYS A 19 -17.53 -21.81 -16.60
C CYS A 19 -17.52 -22.07 -15.09
N LEU A 20 -18.12 -23.18 -14.64
CA LEU A 20 -18.12 -23.57 -13.23
C LEU A 20 -16.69 -23.89 -12.73
N ALA A 21 -15.89 -24.60 -13.54
CA ALA A 21 -14.49 -24.88 -13.22
C ALA A 21 -13.68 -23.59 -13.11
N SER A 22 -13.86 -22.65 -14.04
CA SER A 22 -13.21 -21.34 -13.99
C SER A 22 -13.67 -20.50 -12.79
N ALA A 23 -14.96 -20.53 -12.45
CA ALA A 23 -15.49 -19.84 -11.29
C ALA A 23 -14.94 -20.43 -9.99
N ALA A 24 -14.93 -21.76 -9.87
CA ALA A 24 -14.36 -22.49 -8.74
C ALA A 24 -12.86 -22.17 -8.55
N ASP A 25 -12.09 -22.15 -9.64
CA ASP A 25 -10.67 -21.78 -9.60
C ASP A 25 -10.46 -20.34 -9.12
N ARG A 26 -11.25 -19.39 -9.62
CA ARG A 26 -11.20 -17.98 -9.16
C ARG A 26 -11.57 -17.83 -7.68
N MET A 27 -12.42 -18.70 -7.16
CA MET A 27 -12.77 -18.76 -5.74
C MET A 27 -11.74 -19.53 -4.91
N GLY A 28 -10.72 -20.14 -5.53
CA GLY A 28 -9.73 -20.97 -4.84
C GLY A 28 -10.28 -22.31 -4.34
N VAL A 29 -11.43 -22.77 -4.86
CA VAL A 29 -12.04 -24.05 -4.47
C VAL A 29 -11.26 -25.19 -5.13
N PRO A 30 -10.65 -26.11 -4.36
CA PRO A 30 -9.89 -27.21 -4.92
C PRO A 30 -10.81 -28.22 -5.61
N LEU A 31 -10.86 -28.17 -6.93
CA LEU A 31 -11.46 -29.24 -7.75
C LEU A 31 -10.41 -30.34 -7.90
N GLY A 32 -10.38 -31.30 -6.98
CA GLY A 32 -9.37 -32.38 -6.91
C GLY A 32 -9.20 -33.27 -8.17
N LEU A 33 -9.93 -32.97 -9.24
CA LEU A 33 -9.88 -33.63 -10.55
C LEU A 33 -9.06 -32.85 -11.60
N LEU A 34 -8.72 -31.58 -11.36
CA LEU A 34 -8.02 -30.75 -12.35
C LEU A 34 -6.50 -30.76 -12.14
N PRO A 35 -5.69 -30.93 -13.20
CA PRO A 35 -4.25 -30.69 -13.14
C PRO A 35 -3.96 -29.26 -12.66
N ALA A 36 -2.93 -29.08 -11.83
CA ALA A 36 -2.56 -27.76 -11.27
C ALA A 36 -2.40 -26.65 -12.32
N ARG A 37 -1.92 -26.99 -13.53
CA ARG A 37 -1.81 -26.06 -14.67
C ARG A 37 -3.14 -25.49 -15.19
N LEU A 38 -4.27 -26.11 -14.84
CA LEU A 38 -5.62 -25.65 -15.18
C LEU A 38 -6.35 -25.00 -14.00
N ALA A 39 -5.70 -24.95 -12.82
CA ALA A 39 -6.26 -24.40 -11.59
C ALA A 39 -5.28 -23.43 -10.89
N PRO A 40 -4.85 -22.35 -11.57
CA PRO A 40 -3.89 -21.39 -11.01
C PRO A 40 -4.39 -20.69 -9.75
N GLY A 41 -5.69 -20.41 -9.64
CA GLY A 41 -6.28 -19.80 -8.45
C GLY A 41 -6.21 -20.72 -7.23
N ALA A 42 -6.49 -22.01 -7.40
CA ALA A 42 -6.31 -23.00 -6.33
C ALA A 42 -4.84 -23.15 -5.90
N ALA A 43 -3.89 -23.12 -6.85
CA ALA A 43 -2.46 -23.17 -6.54
C ALA A 43 -2.00 -21.95 -5.73
N ILE A 44 -2.46 -20.75 -6.09
CA ILE A 44 -2.16 -19.52 -5.33
C ILE A 44 -2.77 -19.59 -3.92
N GLN A 45 -4.01 -20.08 -3.80
CA GLN A 45 -4.69 -20.17 -2.50
C GLN A 45 -3.98 -21.15 -1.55
N THR A 46 -3.66 -22.35 -2.02
CA THR A 46 -2.89 -23.32 -1.23
C THR A 46 -1.50 -22.81 -0.85
N ALA A 47 -0.86 -22.01 -1.71
CA ALA A 47 0.41 -21.35 -1.39
C ALA A 47 0.25 -20.28 -0.29
N ARG A 48 -0.85 -19.52 -0.28
CA ARG A 48 -1.15 -18.55 0.78
C ARG A 48 -1.39 -19.23 2.12
N GLU A 49 -2.15 -20.31 2.13
CA GLU A 49 -2.40 -21.12 3.33
C GLU A 49 -1.09 -21.67 3.90
N ALA A 50 -0.21 -22.21 3.05
CA ALA A 50 1.09 -22.67 3.48
C ALA A 50 2.02 -21.53 3.93
N PHE A 51 1.92 -20.33 3.34
CA PHE A 51 2.66 -19.16 3.82
C PHE A 51 2.28 -18.76 5.25
N VAL A 52 1.00 -18.88 5.62
CA VAL A 52 0.54 -18.63 7.00
C VAL A 52 1.01 -19.74 7.96
N SER A 53 1.15 -20.97 7.47
CA SER A 53 1.66 -22.09 8.28
C SER A 53 3.13 -21.90 8.72
N ALA A 54 3.53 -22.67 9.73
CA ALA A 54 4.90 -22.70 10.26
C ALA A 54 5.86 -23.60 9.46
N ASP A 55 5.43 -24.16 8.31
CA ASP A 55 6.27 -25.01 7.46
C ASP A 55 6.84 -24.21 6.27
N PRO A 56 8.09 -23.71 6.37
CA PRO A 56 8.71 -22.91 5.32
C PRO A 56 9.01 -23.71 4.05
N MET A 57 9.26 -25.02 4.16
CA MET A 57 9.55 -25.86 2.99
C MET A 57 8.27 -26.08 2.17
N ALA A 58 7.18 -26.41 2.83
CA ALA A 58 5.89 -26.59 2.17
C ALA A 58 5.35 -25.28 1.60
N ALA A 59 5.58 -24.14 2.27
CA ALA A 59 5.27 -22.82 1.72
C ALA A 59 6.03 -22.53 0.43
N ARG A 60 7.33 -22.83 0.39
CA ARG A 60 8.18 -22.62 -0.78
C ARG A 60 7.74 -23.49 -1.95
N ALA A 61 7.51 -24.78 -1.70
CA ALA A 61 7.08 -25.72 -2.73
C ALA A 61 5.74 -25.29 -3.36
N ARG A 62 4.77 -24.88 -2.54
CA ARG A 62 3.46 -24.42 -3.05
C ARG A 62 3.53 -23.08 -3.77
N ALA A 63 4.30 -22.12 -3.27
CA ALA A 63 4.49 -20.85 -3.97
C ALA A 63 5.18 -21.03 -5.34
N ALA A 64 6.18 -21.91 -5.42
CA ALA A 64 6.80 -22.28 -6.70
C ALA A 64 5.79 -22.95 -7.66
N ALA A 65 4.96 -23.86 -7.15
CA ALA A 65 3.90 -24.49 -7.93
C ALA A 65 2.85 -23.47 -8.43
N ALA A 66 2.52 -22.46 -7.62
CA ALA A 66 1.64 -21.37 -8.02
C ALA A 66 2.22 -20.53 -9.17
N VAL A 67 3.51 -20.20 -9.11
CA VAL A 67 4.21 -19.51 -10.22
C VAL A 67 4.23 -20.38 -11.48
N ALA A 68 4.50 -21.68 -11.35
CA ALA A 68 4.48 -22.59 -12.49
C ALA A 68 3.09 -22.72 -13.14
N ALA A 69 2.02 -22.68 -12.33
CA ALA A 69 0.64 -22.72 -12.80
C ALA A 69 0.20 -21.39 -13.45
N SER A 70 0.74 -20.25 -13.00
CA SER A 70 0.41 -18.92 -13.53
C SER A 70 1.64 -18.00 -13.62
N PRO A 71 2.52 -18.20 -14.63
CA PRO A 71 3.79 -17.47 -14.72
C PRO A 71 3.63 -15.97 -15.01
N MET A 72 2.46 -15.55 -15.50
CA MET A 72 2.12 -14.14 -15.76
C MET A 72 1.38 -13.47 -14.61
N ASP A 73 1.12 -14.18 -13.51
CA ASP A 73 0.47 -13.61 -12.34
C ASP A 73 1.50 -12.95 -11.41
N ALA A 74 1.41 -11.63 -11.27
CA ALA A 74 2.29 -10.86 -10.38
C ALA A 74 2.14 -11.30 -8.90
N GLY A 75 0.95 -11.76 -8.50
CA GLY A 75 0.65 -12.25 -7.16
C GLY A 75 1.39 -13.53 -6.79
N ALA A 76 1.44 -14.50 -7.69
CA ALA A 76 2.18 -15.75 -7.51
C ALA A 76 3.68 -15.48 -7.31
N SER A 77 4.26 -14.61 -8.15
CA SER A 77 5.67 -14.22 -8.03
C SER A 77 5.94 -13.45 -6.72
N ALA A 78 5.06 -12.53 -6.33
CA ALA A 78 5.18 -11.81 -5.06
C ALA A 78 5.08 -12.76 -3.85
N LEU A 79 4.20 -13.74 -3.90
CA LEU A 79 4.03 -14.74 -2.84
C LEU A 79 5.29 -15.60 -2.69
N LEU A 80 5.91 -16.01 -3.80
CA LEU A 80 7.20 -16.69 -3.76
C LEU A 80 8.29 -15.80 -3.12
N GLY A 81 8.31 -14.51 -3.45
CA GLY A 81 9.21 -13.54 -2.82
C GLY A 81 8.98 -13.41 -1.31
N ALA A 82 7.72 -13.31 -0.88
CA ALA A 82 7.36 -13.24 0.54
C ALA A 82 7.76 -14.51 1.30
N VAL A 83 7.57 -15.70 0.71
CA VAL A 83 8.03 -16.96 1.29
C VAL A 83 9.56 -16.99 1.41
N ALA A 84 10.28 -16.59 0.37
CA ALA A 84 11.74 -16.52 0.41
C ALA A 84 12.25 -15.55 1.48
N LEU A 85 11.58 -14.40 1.64
CA LEU A 85 11.91 -13.43 2.69
C LEU A 85 11.67 -14.01 4.09
N LYS A 86 10.52 -14.67 4.32
CA LYS A 86 10.20 -15.37 5.58
C LYS A 86 11.22 -16.48 5.90
N ALA A 87 11.77 -17.13 4.87
CA ALA A 87 12.80 -18.15 5.00
C ALA A 87 14.23 -17.58 5.16
N GLY A 88 14.40 -16.26 5.27
CA GLY A 88 15.72 -15.63 5.43
C GLY A 88 16.59 -15.69 4.16
N ASN A 89 15.99 -15.81 2.98
CA ASN A 89 16.70 -15.80 1.70
C ASN A 89 16.41 -14.50 0.92
N PRO A 90 17.11 -13.40 1.22
CA PRO A 90 16.83 -12.08 0.65
C PRO A 90 17.13 -12.01 -0.86
N VAL A 91 18.08 -12.80 -1.37
CA VAL A 91 18.42 -12.84 -2.80
C VAL A 91 17.26 -13.42 -3.60
N ALA A 92 16.76 -14.59 -3.21
CA ALA A 92 15.61 -15.21 -3.87
C ALA A 92 14.34 -14.36 -3.71
N ALA A 93 14.18 -13.67 -2.57
CA ALA A 93 13.08 -12.74 -2.36
C ALA A 93 13.15 -11.57 -3.36
N HIS A 94 14.32 -10.96 -3.50
CA HIS A 94 14.55 -9.85 -4.43
C HIS A 94 14.24 -10.23 -5.88
N GLU A 95 14.75 -11.37 -6.34
CA GLU A 95 14.51 -11.87 -7.69
C GLU A 95 13.02 -12.07 -7.97
N ALA A 96 12.30 -12.73 -7.04
CA ALA A 96 10.88 -12.98 -7.19
C ALA A 96 10.04 -11.69 -7.16
N PHE A 97 10.37 -10.73 -6.28
CA PHE A 97 9.71 -9.43 -6.25
C PHE A 97 10.05 -8.55 -7.45
N ALA A 98 11.24 -8.69 -8.05
CA ALA A 98 11.60 -8.03 -9.30
C ALA A 98 10.74 -8.54 -10.47
N VAL A 99 10.52 -9.86 -10.55
CA VAL A 99 9.60 -10.44 -11.53
C VAL A 99 8.17 -9.93 -11.30
N SER A 100 7.69 -9.96 -10.05
CA SER A 100 6.36 -9.45 -9.72
C SER A 100 6.17 -7.98 -10.13
N ALA A 101 7.15 -7.12 -9.83
CA ALA A 101 7.09 -5.71 -10.19
C ALA A 101 7.04 -5.46 -11.71
N ARG A 102 7.74 -6.29 -12.50
CA ARG A 102 7.70 -6.23 -13.98
C ARG A 102 6.34 -6.69 -14.54
N LEU A 103 5.69 -7.66 -13.89
CA LEU A 103 4.39 -8.19 -14.32
C LEU A 103 3.23 -7.25 -13.95
N GLY A 104 3.33 -6.52 -12.84
CA GLY A 104 2.26 -5.62 -12.43
C GLY A 104 2.63 -4.68 -11.31
N TRP A 105 2.59 -3.39 -11.60
CA TRP A 105 2.87 -2.34 -10.61
C TRP A 105 1.85 -2.25 -9.46
N ARG A 106 0.66 -2.85 -9.59
CA ARG A 106 -0.40 -2.78 -8.56
C ARG A 106 -0.33 -3.87 -7.49
N ASN A 107 0.64 -4.78 -7.55
CA ASN A 107 0.74 -5.85 -6.54
C ASN A 107 1.16 -5.30 -5.17
N PRO A 108 0.30 -5.34 -4.12
CA PRO A 108 0.61 -4.68 -2.85
C PRO A 108 1.83 -5.27 -2.13
N ALA A 109 2.05 -6.58 -2.21
CA ALA A 109 3.18 -7.22 -1.54
C ALA A 109 4.52 -6.83 -2.19
N ALA A 110 4.56 -6.76 -3.53
CA ALA A 110 5.72 -6.24 -4.24
C ALA A 110 5.95 -4.75 -3.97
N GLN A 111 4.88 -3.93 -3.96
CA GLN A 111 5.02 -2.50 -3.62
C GLN A 111 5.55 -2.31 -2.19
N LEU A 112 5.09 -3.11 -1.22
CA LEU A 112 5.58 -3.04 0.15
C LEU A 112 7.05 -3.47 0.27
N TYR A 113 7.46 -4.51 -0.46
CA TYR A 113 8.86 -4.92 -0.54
C TYR A 113 9.74 -3.79 -1.10
N TRP A 114 9.38 -3.23 -2.26
CA TRP A 114 10.17 -2.17 -2.89
C TRP A 114 10.14 -0.84 -2.13
N LEU A 115 9.07 -0.57 -1.37
CA LEU A 115 9.02 0.52 -0.41
C LEU A 115 10.11 0.34 0.67
N GLY A 116 10.21 -0.85 1.26
CA GLY A 116 11.26 -1.18 2.22
C GLY A 116 12.67 -1.01 1.63
N VAL A 117 12.91 -1.55 0.44
CA VAL A 117 14.20 -1.40 -0.28
C VAL A 117 14.55 0.07 -0.49
N GLY A 118 13.61 0.90 -0.93
CA GLY A 118 13.85 2.34 -1.11
C GLY A 118 14.16 3.05 0.21
N LEU A 119 13.46 2.71 1.29
CA LEU A 119 13.70 3.28 2.62
C LEU A 119 15.08 2.91 3.16
N GLU A 120 15.48 1.64 3.03
CA GLU A 120 16.81 1.15 3.44
C GLU A 120 17.94 1.80 2.66
N ALA A 121 17.78 1.94 1.34
CA ALA A 121 18.75 2.60 0.47
C ALA A 121 18.72 4.14 0.56
N GLN A 122 17.81 4.72 1.36
CA GLN A 122 17.52 6.16 1.40
C GLN A 122 17.13 6.74 0.02
N ASP A 123 16.67 5.89 -0.90
CA ASP A 123 16.05 6.29 -2.16
C ASP A 123 14.60 6.69 -1.89
N TYR A 124 14.46 7.92 -1.40
CA TYR A 124 13.17 8.48 -1.03
C TYR A 124 12.23 8.67 -2.22
N ALA A 125 12.77 8.79 -3.44
CA ALA A 125 11.95 8.90 -4.65
C ALA A 125 11.27 7.55 -4.93
N LEU A 126 12.05 6.46 -4.95
CA LEU A 126 11.52 5.12 -5.08
C LEU A 126 10.53 4.81 -3.96
N ALA A 127 10.89 5.06 -2.69
CA ALA A 127 10.02 4.79 -1.56
C ALA A 127 8.68 5.56 -1.66
N ALA A 128 8.70 6.85 -1.99
CA ALA A 128 7.47 7.63 -2.13
C ALA A 128 6.60 7.16 -3.31
N GLU A 129 7.21 6.73 -4.43
CA GLU A 129 6.48 6.16 -5.57
C GLU A 129 5.74 4.88 -5.17
N ARG A 130 6.43 3.97 -4.48
CA ARG A 130 5.84 2.70 -4.01
C ARG A 130 4.75 2.94 -2.97
N LEU A 131 4.94 3.92 -2.09
CA LEU A 131 3.93 4.32 -1.12
C LEU A 131 2.68 4.94 -1.78
N ASP A 132 2.85 5.80 -2.79
CA ASP A 132 1.71 6.36 -3.55
C ASP A 132 0.88 5.24 -4.20
N ALA A 133 1.54 4.26 -4.82
CA ALA A 133 0.88 3.09 -5.38
C ALA A 133 0.05 2.32 -4.34
N LEU A 134 0.61 2.09 -3.14
CA LEU A 134 -0.09 1.44 -2.03
C LEU A 134 -1.29 2.26 -1.55
N LEU A 135 -1.12 3.56 -1.29
CA LEU A 135 -2.18 4.43 -0.79
C LEU A 135 -3.34 4.56 -1.78
N ARG A 136 -3.08 4.50 -3.09
CA ARG A 136 -4.13 4.51 -4.12
C ARG A 136 -5.02 3.27 -4.12
N THR A 137 -4.57 2.15 -3.54
CA THR A 137 -5.41 0.95 -3.39
C THR A 137 -6.49 1.10 -2.32
N GLY A 138 -6.38 2.11 -1.45
CA GLY A 138 -7.23 2.27 -0.27
C GLY A 138 -6.90 1.31 0.88
N GLN A 139 -5.94 0.39 0.69
CA GLN A 139 -5.49 -0.50 1.76
C GLN A 139 -4.55 0.28 2.69
N ARG A 140 -4.93 0.36 3.97
CA ARG A 140 -4.10 0.94 5.03
C ARG A 140 -3.67 -0.16 5.98
N SER A 141 -2.44 -0.08 6.47
CA SER A 141 -1.87 -1.03 7.42
C SER A 141 -0.84 -0.34 8.30
N ALA A 142 -0.51 -0.94 9.44
CA ALA A 142 0.56 -0.44 10.31
C ALA A 142 1.91 -0.29 9.59
N ALA A 143 2.19 -1.13 8.56
CA ALA A 143 3.39 -1.04 7.73
C ALA A 143 3.41 0.26 6.93
N ILE A 144 2.29 0.59 6.30
CA ILE A 144 2.11 1.79 5.49
C ILE A 144 2.21 3.03 6.38
N ASP A 145 1.57 3.02 7.54
CA ASP A 145 1.64 4.12 8.49
C ASP A 145 3.08 4.32 9.03
N ALA A 146 3.78 3.23 9.35
CA ALA A 146 5.19 3.30 9.76
C ALA A 146 6.10 3.86 8.64
N ALA A 147 5.88 3.44 7.40
CA ALA A 147 6.65 3.93 6.25
C ALA A 147 6.42 5.43 5.99
N ILE A 148 5.18 5.91 6.14
CA ILE A 148 4.87 7.35 6.08
C ILE A 148 5.70 8.11 7.12
N LEU A 149 5.69 7.66 8.38
CA LEU A 149 6.44 8.30 9.45
C LEU A 149 7.96 8.26 9.20
N GLN A 150 8.47 7.19 8.59
CA GLN A 150 9.88 7.06 8.24
C GLN A 150 10.30 8.02 7.11
N LEU A 151 9.49 8.16 6.06
CA LEU A 151 9.71 9.18 5.02
C LEU A 151 9.70 10.58 5.62
N GLU A 152 8.72 10.86 6.48
CA GLU A 152 8.57 12.15 7.16
C GLU A 152 9.75 12.50 8.07
N ALA A 153 10.49 11.51 8.57
CA ALA A 153 11.64 11.74 9.43
C ALA A 153 12.78 12.48 8.70
N SER A 154 12.93 12.27 7.38
CA SER A 154 14.02 12.86 6.59
C SER A 154 13.57 14.07 5.75
N PRO A 155 14.44 15.07 5.51
CA PRO A 155 14.11 16.18 4.59
C PRO A 155 13.84 15.72 3.16
N GLY A 156 14.58 14.72 2.67
CA GLY A 156 14.41 14.12 1.34
C GLY A 156 13.06 13.40 1.21
N GLY A 157 12.73 12.54 2.17
CA GLY A 157 11.44 11.84 2.22
C GLY A 157 10.23 12.77 2.33
N ARG A 158 10.33 13.85 3.13
CA ARG A 158 9.29 14.90 3.15
C ARG A 158 9.10 15.57 1.78
N SER A 159 10.19 15.77 1.05
CA SER A 159 10.13 16.39 -0.29
C SER A 159 9.52 15.45 -1.32
N ALA A 160 9.89 14.16 -1.29
CA ALA A 160 9.32 13.14 -2.15
C ALA A 160 7.81 12.94 -1.88
N LEU A 161 7.40 12.84 -0.61
CA LEU A 161 5.98 12.78 -0.23
C LEU A 161 5.19 13.99 -0.73
N ALA A 162 5.75 15.20 -0.56
CA ALA A 162 5.10 16.43 -1.01
C ALA A 162 4.89 16.45 -2.53
N ALA A 163 5.83 15.92 -3.32
CA ALA A 163 5.69 15.81 -4.77
C ALA A 163 4.55 14.87 -5.16
N HIS A 164 4.41 13.71 -4.49
CA HIS A 164 3.30 12.80 -4.75
C HIS A 164 1.95 13.38 -4.35
N LEU A 165 1.87 14.19 -3.29
CA LEU A 165 0.64 14.88 -2.90
C LEU A 165 0.09 15.83 -3.97
N LEU A 166 0.92 16.34 -4.88
CA LEU A 166 0.47 17.18 -6.02
C LEU A 166 -0.40 16.38 -6.99
N VAL A 167 -0.01 15.14 -7.27
CA VAL A 167 -0.66 14.25 -8.25
C VAL A 167 -1.61 13.23 -7.61
N ALA A 168 -1.55 13.07 -6.29
CA ALA A 168 -2.39 12.13 -5.54
C ALA A 168 -3.79 12.68 -5.31
N SER A 169 -4.76 12.21 -6.09
CA SER A 169 -6.14 12.70 -5.98
C SER A 169 -6.94 12.03 -4.86
N ASN A 170 -6.80 10.71 -4.64
CA ASN A 170 -7.73 9.95 -3.80
C ASN A 170 -7.31 9.80 -2.33
N TRP A 171 -6.02 9.79 -2.01
CA TRP A 171 -5.56 9.59 -0.62
C TRP A 171 -5.12 10.88 0.10
N ARG A 172 -5.06 12.02 -0.61
CA ARG A 172 -4.64 13.33 -0.05
C ARG A 172 -5.50 13.77 1.13
N GLU A 173 -6.82 13.59 1.04
CA GLU A 173 -7.76 13.95 2.10
C GLU A 173 -7.51 13.11 3.35
N ALA A 174 -7.39 11.78 3.19
CA ALA A 174 -7.10 10.87 4.30
C ALA A 174 -5.74 11.17 4.96
N PHE A 175 -4.72 11.52 4.15
CA PHE A 175 -3.42 11.94 4.66
C PHE A 175 -3.52 13.23 5.49
N THR A 176 -4.26 14.22 5.00
CA THR A 176 -4.50 15.49 5.70
C THR A 176 -5.27 15.25 7.00
N ALA A 177 -6.39 14.51 6.94
CA ALA A 177 -7.23 14.20 8.08
C ALA A 177 -6.47 13.48 9.19
N SER A 178 -5.60 12.51 8.83
CA SER A 178 -4.80 11.75 9.80
C SER A 178 -3.79 12.58 10.58
N THR A 179 -3.50 13.82 10.16
CA THR A 179 -2.65 14.77 10.90
C THR A 179 -3.19 15.03 12.31
N GLY A 180 -4.51 15.00 12.50
CA GLY A 180 -5.17 15.26 13.79
C GLY A 180 -4.92 14.19 14.85
N ALA A 181 -4.43 13.01 14.46
CA ALA A 181 -4.05 11.94 15.38
C ALA A 181 -2.58 12.00 15.82
N LEU A 182 -1.75 12.82 15.16
CA LEU A 182 -0.31 12.92 15.44
C LEU A 182 -0.02 13.95 16.52
N SER A 183 1.09 13.83 17.24
CA SER A 183 1.57 14.81 18.21
C SER A 183 3.08 15.03 18.08
N GLY A 184 3.61 16.04 18.79
CA GLY A 184 5.05 16.30 18.90
C GLY A 184 5.78 16.41 17.56
N THR A 185 6.88 15.67 17.43
CA THR A 185 7.77 15.72 16.26
C THR A 185 7.13 15.16 14.99
N ALA A 186 6.29 14.12 15.11
CA ALA A 186 5.57 13.55 13.97
C ALA A 186 4.59 14.57 13.37
N LEU A 187 3.83 15.26 14.21
CA LEU A 187 2.93 16.33 13.77
C LEU A 187 3.67 17.46 13.05
N ALA A 188 4.78 17.94 13.61
CA ALA A 188 5.58 18.99 12.98
C ALA A 188 6.11 18.57 11.60
N ARG A 189 6.56 17.32 11.45
CA ARG A 189 7.02 16.77 10.17
C ARG A 189 5.89 16.67 9.15
N ARG A 190 4.70 16.20 9.57
CA ARG A 190 3.50 16.15 8.72
C ARG A 190 3.10 17.54 8.23
N ILE A 191 3.08 18.55 9.10
CA ILE A 191 2.81 19.94 8.72
C ILE A 191 3.81 20.43 7.68
N ALA A 192 5.10 20.11 7.83
CA ALA A 192 6.13 20.49 6.86
C ALA A 192 5.95 19.82 5.48
N VAL A 193 5.42 18.60 5.41
CA VAL A 193 5.04 17.94 4.14
C VAL A 193 3.91 18.71 3.47
N LEU A 194 2.83 19.00 4.21
CA LEU A 194 1.66 19.72 3.70
C LEU A 194 2.03 21.13 3.21
N GLN A 195 2.87 21.84 3.96
CA GLN A 195 3.38 23.16 3.57
C GLN A 195 4.14 23.11 2.24
N ARG A 196 5.03 22.11 2.06
CA ARG A 196 5.80 21.95 0.83
C ARG A 196 4.91 21.56 -0.35
N ALA A 197 3.96 20.65 -0.14
CA ALA A 197 3.02 20.24 -1.18
C ALA A 197 2.19 21.44 -1.65
N ARG A 198 1.70 22.26 -0.71
CA ARG A 198 0.96 23.48 -1.03
C ARG A 198 1.80 24.50 -1.79
N ALA A 199 3.05 24.72 -1.38
CA ALA A 199 3.98 25.60 -2.10
C ALA A 199 4.23 25.12 -3.54
N GLY A 200 4.09 23.82 -3.81
CA GLY A 200 4.12 23.23 -5.16
C GLY A 200 2.80 23.26 -5.92
N GLY A 201 1.74 23.89 -5.37
CA GLY A 201 0.43 24.01 -6.03
C GLY A 201 -0.57 22.90 -5.69
N MET A 202 -0.37 22.15 -4.60
CA MET A 202 -1.36 21.17 -4.14
C MET A 202 -2.71 21.86 -3.85
N PRO A 203 -3.82 21.44 -4.48
CA PRO A 203 -5.13 21.95 -4.10
C PRO A 203 -5.48 21.44 -2.70
N VAL A 204 -5.88 22.36 -1.82
CA VAL A 204 -6.22 22.07 -0.43
C VAL A 204 -7.70 22.34 -0.21
N ASP A 205 -8.44 21.35 0.26
CA ASP A 205 -9.77 21.58 0.82
C ASP A 205 -9.64 22.12 2.26
N CYS A 206 -9.79 23.43 2.41
CA CYS A 206 -9.71 24.08 3.71
C CYS A 206 -10.84 23.69 4.67
N LYS A 207 -11.95 23.12 4.19
CA LYS A 207 -12.98 22.56 5.05
C LYS A 207 -12.49 21.27 5.73
N ALA A 208 -11.82 20.39 4.98
CA ALA A 208 -11.20 19.20 5.53
C ALA A 208 -10.09 19.56 6.54
N VAL A 209 -9.24 20.54 6.22
CA VAL A 209 -8.20 21.04 7.15
C VAL A 209 -8.83 21.62 8.43
N ALA A 210 -9.93 22.37 8.33
CA ALA A 210 -10.62 22.94 9.49
C ALA A 210 -11.11 21.87 10.47
N ALA A 211 -11.55 20.70 9.99
CA ALA A 211 -11.91 19.58 10.86
C ALA A 211 -10.72 19.10 11.69
N THR A 212 -9.56 18.92 11.05
CA THR A 212 -8.31 18.54 11.73
C THR A 212 -7.83 19.61 12.71
N VAL A 213 -7.90 20.89 12.32
CA VAL A 213 -7.54 22.02 13.20
C VAL A 213 -8.41 22.04 14.45
N ARG A 214 -9.72 21.78 14.34
CA ARG A 214 -10.61 21.66 15.51
C ARG A 214 -10.15 20.53 16.45
N THR A 215 -9.84 19.35 15.92
CA THR A 215 -9.28 18.25 16.73
C THR A 215 -8.01 18.66 17.47
N LEU A 216 -7.11 19.41 16.84
CA LEU A 216 -5.89 19.94 17.47
C LEU A 216 -6.21 20.97 18.58
N VAL A 217 -7.23 21.82 18.38
CA VAL A 217 -7.65 22.79 19.40
C VAL A 217 -8.30 22.10 20.60
N ASP A 218 -9.20 21.13 20.35
CA ASP A 218 -9.97 20.43 21.38
C ASP A 218 -9.05 19.66 22.36
N ARG A 219 -7.90 19.18 21.87
CA ARG A 219 -6.88 18.51 22.69
C ARG A 219 -5.82 19.46 23.29
N GLY A 220 -5.96 20.77 23.08
CA GLY A 220 -5.07 21.79 23.65
C GLY A 220 -3.85 22.21 22.80
N ASP A 221 -3.64 21.62 21.62
CA ASP A 221 -2.50 21.90 20.74
C ASP A 221 -2.72 23.13 19.83
N ARG A 222 -3.08 24.26 20.43
CA ARG A 222 -3.43 25.50 19.69
C ARG A 222 -2.31 25.98 18.75
N LYS A 223 -1.05 25.84 19.17
CA LYS A 223 0.10 26.22 18.32
C LYS A 223 0.14 25.36 17.06
N ALA A 224 0.04 24.04 17.18
CA ALA A 224 0.07 23.15 16.03
C ALA A 224 -1.16 23.31 15.14
N ALA A 225 -2.33 23.62 15.74
CA ALA A 225 -3.53 23.97 15.01
C ALA A 225 -3.33 25.21 14.13
N SER A 226 -2.72 26.27 14.69
CA SER A 226 -2.37 27.48 13.94
C SER A 226 -1.32 27.21 12.86
N ASP A 227 -0.29 26.44 13.17
CA ASP A 227 0.76 26.07 12.22
C ASP A 227 0.19 25.26 11.04
N LEU A 228 -0.68 24.29 11.29
CA LEU A 228 -1.37 23.51 10.26
C LEU A 228 -2.25 24.41 9.39
N TRP A 229 -3.06 25.29 9.99
CA TRP A 229 -3.91 26.22 9.25
C TRP A 229 -3.08 27.13 8.33
N ARG A 230 -1.96 27.67 8.84
CA ARG A 230 -1.07 28.51 8.03
C ARG A 230 -0.38 27.75 6.91
N ALA A 231 0.10 26.55 7.21
CA ALA A 231 0.74 25.68 6.23
C ALA A 231 -0.20 25.30 5.08
N ALA A 232 -1.46 24.96 5.39
CA ALA A 232 -2.38 24.38 4.43
C ALA A 232 -3.37 25.38 3.80
N CYS A 233 -3.75 26.46 4.52
CA CYS A 233 -4.89 27.31 4.12
C CYS A 233 -4.64 28.83 4.16
N ALA A 234 -3.66 29.34 4.90
CA ALA A 234 -3.42 30.79 4.93
C ALA A 234 -3.02 31.31 3.55
N PRO A 235 -3.65 32.38 3.04
CA PRO A 235 -3.46 32.84 1.66
C PRO A 235 -1.99 32.97 1.27
N LEU A 236 -1.64 32.57 0.04
CA LEU A 236 -0.24 32.54 -0.41
C LEU A 236 0.29 33.95 -0.74
N SER A 237 -0.59 34.96 -0.77
CA SER A 237 -0.27 36.37 -0.99
C SER A 237 -1.08 37.30 -0.07
N GLU A 238 -0.52 38.47 0.29
CA GLU A 238 -1.24 39.53 1.03
C GLU A 238 -2.53 39.96 0.31
N THR A 239 -2.56 39.86 -1.02
CA THR A 239 -3.73 40.18 -1.86
C THR A 239 -4.92 39.24 -1.64
N GLU A 240 -4.71 37.95 -1.36
CA GLU A 240 -5.79 37.01 -1.01
C GLU A 240 -6.20 37.13 0.47
N SER A 241 -5.32 37.65 1.34
CA SER A 241 -5.57 37.81 2.78
C SER A 241 -6.67 38.82 3.10
N ARG A 242 -7.03 39.71 2.17
CA ARG A 242 -8.16 40.63 2.31
C ARG A 242 -9.53 39.99 2.08
N ALA A 243 -9.58 38.79 1.47
CA ALA A 243 -10.83 38.08 1.18
C ALA A 243 -11.19 37.01 2.23
N GLY A 244 -10.22 36.55 3.02
CA GLY A 244 -10.39 35.49 4.02
C GLY A 244 -10.82 36.01 5.40
N ASN A 245 -12.07 36.45 5.54
CA ASN A 245 -12.59 36.93 6.81
C ASN A 245 -12.82 35.75 7.79
N PHE A 246 -12.04 35.67 8.88
CA PHE A 246 -12.15 34.59 9.89
C PHE A 246 -13.49 34.57 10.65
N GLU A 247 -14.32 35.60 10.49
CA GLU A 247 -15.65 35.71 11.12
C GLU A 247 -16.65 34.65 10.60
N THR A 248 -16.49 34.14 9.39
CA THR A 248 -17.41 33.11 8.84
C THR A 248 -17.19 31.71 9.40
N VAL A 249 -15.97 31.38 9.85
CA VAL A 249 -15.69 30.05 10.43
C VAL A 249 -16.28 29.91 11.85
N ALA A 250 -16.44 31.01 12.57
CA ALA A 250 -17.12 31.03 13.87
C ALA A 250 -18.65 30.80 13.77
N ALA A 251 -19.25 31.09 12.60
CA ALA A 251 -20.70 30.98 12.37
C ALA A 251 -21.18 29.56 12.02
N ALA A 252 -20.29 28.61 11.69
CA ALA A 252 -20.67 27.24 11.29
C ALA A 252 -20.90 26.27 12.49
N ARG A 253 -21.25 26.78 13.67
CA ARG A 253 -21.63 26.00 14.86
C ARG A 253 -23.08 25.50 14.74
N GLN A 254 -23.34 24.47 13.93
CA GLN A 254 -24.51 23.62 14.13
C GLN A 254 -24.12 22.14 13.98
N PRO A 255 -24.30 21.30 15.00
CA PRO A 255 -24.03 19.87 14.90
C PRO A 255 -25.16 19.18 14.14
N THR A 256 -24.82 18.45 13.08
CA THR A 256 -25.69 17.43 12.50
C THR A 256 -25.28 16.08 13.08
N HIS A 257 -26.22 15.45 13.79
CA HIS A 257 -26.06 14.11 14.35
C HIS A 257 -26.06 13.05 13.25
N GLY A 258 -25.21 12.02 13.42
CA GLY A 258 -25.50 10.66 12.95
C GLY A 258 -24.67 10.17 11.77
N ALA A 259 -23.50 9.59 12.05
CA ALA A 259 -23.00 8.39 11.38
C ALA A 259 -21.75 7.88 12.11
N GLN A 260 -21.77 6.62 12.55
CA GLN A 260 -20.57 5.92 13.01
C GLN A 260 -19.99 5.08 11.86
N PRO A 261 -18.67 5.12 11.62
CA PRO A 261 -18.01 4.15 10.75
C PRO A 261 -17.71 2.86 11.51
N VAL A 262 -18.08 1.73 10.91
CA VAL A 262 -17.67 0.38 11.32
C VAL A 262 -16.28 0.11 10.76
N TRP A 263 -15.31 -0.14 11.64
CA TRP A 263 -13.98 -0.63 11.28
C TRP A 263 -13.97 -2.15 11.42
N VAL A 264 -13.60 -2.85 10.33
CA VAL A 264 -13.34 -4.29 10.36
C VAL A 264 -11.85 -4.45 10.62
N ASP A 265 -11.52 -4.88 11.83
CA ASP A 265 -10.16 -5.29 12.19
C ASP A 265 -9.92 -6.73 11.73
N ASP A 266 -9.04 -6.89 10.76
CA ASP A 266 -8.27 -8.11 10.58
C ASP A 266 -6.89 -7.73 10.04
N LEU A 267 -5.85 -8.50 10.38
CA LEU A 267 -4.44 -8.46 9.93
C LEU A 267 -3.36 -8.23 11.01
N THR A 268 -3.09 -9.31 11.75
CA THR A 268 -1.96 -9.51 12.69
C THR A 268 -0.61 -9.80 12.00
N ILE A 269 -0.30 -9.21 10.84
CA ILE A 269 0.85 -9.67 10.00
C ILE A 269 2.11 -8.79 10.05
N VAL A 270 2.10 -7.59 10.63
CA VAL A 270 3.21 -6.62 10.40
C VAL A 270 4.24 -6.52 11.54
N ARG A 271 4.42 -7.54 12.37
CA ARG A 271 5.43 -7.47 13.46
C ARG A 271 6.79 -8.12 13.16
N MET A 272 7.03 -8.63 11.95
CA MET A 272 8.23 -9.41 11.64
C MET A 272 9.23 -8.80 10.63
N ALA A 273 9.02 -7.58 10.14
CA ALA A 273 9.99 -6.91 9.26
C ALA A 273 10.77 -5.83 10.02
N ALA A 274 11.47 -6.21 11.09
CA ALA A 274 12.53 -5.40 11.67
C ALA A 274 13.87 -5.97 11.18
N ALA A 275 14.44 -5.29 10.17
CA ALA A 275 15.82 -5.35 9.68
C ALA A 275 16.41 -6.73 9.27
N PRO A 276 16.67 -7.00 7.97
CA PRO A 276 17.64 -8.02 7.60
C PRO A 276 19.06 -7.61 8.03
N PRO A 277 19.96 -8.57 8.32
CA PRO A 277 21.35 -8.26 8.64
C PRO A 277 22.01 -7.55 7.45
N ALA A 278 22.69 -6.44 7.74
CA ALA A 278 23.51 -5.72 6.77
C ALA A 278 24.51 -6.70 6.13
N VAL A 279 24.32 -6.98 4.83
CA VAL A 279 25.30 -7.69 4.03
C VAL A 279 26.51 -6.77 3.91
N ARG A 280 27.56 -7.04 4.70
CA ARG A 280 28.86 -6.38 4.55
C ARG A 280 29.42 -6.77 3.19
N ALA A 281 29.48 -5.81 2.28
CA ALA A 281 30.38 -5.87 1.13
C ALA A 281 31.83 -5.79 1.65
N ARG A 282 32.43 -6.93 1.96
CA ARG A 282 33.89 -7.12 2.02
C ARG A 282 34.20 -8.50 1.43
N ASP A 283 35.31 -8.56 0.70
CA ASP A 283 35.97 -9.75 0.15
C ASP A 283 35.63 -10.11 -1.30
N VAL A 284 35.94 -9.19 -2.23
CA VAL A 284 36.31 -9.53 -3.62
C VAL A 284 37.56 -8.73 -4.00
N GLU A 285 38.67 -8.93 -3.27
CA GLU A 285 39.96 -8.34 -3.68
C GLU A 285 41.17 -9.14 -3.16
N GLN A 286 41.17 -10.47 -3.27
CA GLN A 286 42.38 -11.28 -3.07
C GLN A 286 42.37 -12.54 -3.92
N THR A 287 42.36 -12.42 -5.26
CA THR A 287 42.75 -13.56 -6.13
C THR A 287 43.30 -13.08 -7.47
N THR A 288 44.39 -12.31 -7.46
CA THR A 288 45.28 -12.17 -8.63
C THR A 288 46.68 -11.79 -8.15
N ARG A 289 47.43 -12.79 -7.68
CA ARG A 289 48.90 -12.84 -7.65
C ARG A 289 49.34 -14.22 -7.14
N SER A 290 49.51 -15.14 -8.07
CA SER A 290 50.33 -16.36 -7.96
C SER A 290 50.80 -16.70 -9.36
#